data_AF-A0A8J5KPD5-F1
#
_entry.id   AF-A0A8J5KPD5-F1
#
_cell.length_a   1.000
_cell.length_b   1.000
_cell.length_c   1.000
_cell.angle_alpha   90.00
_cell.angle_beta   90.00
_cell.angle_gamma   90.00
#
_symmetry.space_group_name_H-M   'P 1'
#
loop_
_entity.id
_entity.type
_entity.pdbx_description
1 polymer ?
#
loop_
_entity_poly.entity_id
_entity_poly.type
_entity_poly.pdbx_seq_one_letter_code
_entity_poly.pdbx_strand_id
1 'polypeptide(L)'
;MAETASVADTRAGSESSAPVGFSGVPSFSLKIWPPTQRTRDAVIHRLVETLTTQSVLSKRYGLLSEEEGTSSALAIEEEAFSTASSAAAASSGADDDGIDVLHVYSREISRRVIESAKARAAASSVNPQS
;
A
#
# COMPACT_ATOMS: atom_id res chain seq x y z
N MET A 1 56.38 25.51 -31.37
CA MET A 1 57.19 24.45 -31.98
C MET A 1 56.99 23.19 -31.16
N ALA A 2 56.71 22.06 -31.85
CA ALA A 2 56.61 20.66 -31.43
C ALA A 2 55.51 20.29 -30.38
N GLU A 3 54.51 19.43 -30.64
CA GLU A 3 54.50 18.04 -31.17
C GLU A 3 55.06 17.04 -30.13
N THR A 4 54.56 15.84 -29.81
CA THR A 4 53.36 15.00 -30.03
C THR A 4 53.36 13.90 -28.94
N ALA A 5 52.22 13.17 -28.84
CA ALA A 5 52.09 11.73 -28.56
C ALA A 5 52.42 11.21 -27.15
N SER A 6 51.90 10.08 -26.67
CA SER A 6 50.74 9.21 -26.92
C SER A 6 51.09 7.88 -26.22
N VAL A 7 50.21 7.39 -25.34
CA VAL A 7 50.01 5.95 -24.98
C VAL A 7 51.19 5.25 -24.24
N ALA A 8 51.05 4.25 -23.37
CA ALA A 8 49.96 3.42 -22.85
C ALA A 8 50.45 2.73 -21.56
N ASP A 9 49.49 2.15 -20.82
CA ASP A 9 49.61 0.88 -20.07
C ASP A 9 50.50 0.89 -18.79
N THR A 10 50.17 0.27 -17.65
CA THR A 10 49.43 -0.97 -17.40
C THR A 10 49.05 -1.02 -15.90
N ARG A 11 47.82 -1.49 -15.62
CA ARG A 11 47.47 -2.52 -14.60
C ARG A 11 47.47 -2.21 -13.09
N ALA A 12 46.21 -2.12 -12.62
CA ALA A 12 45.56 -2.98 -11.62
C ALA A 12 46.13 -3.03 -10.18
N GLY A 13 45.38 -2.42 -9.27
CA GLY A 13 45.21 -2.86 -7.89
C GLY A 13 43.72 -2.79 -7.55
N SER A 14 43.09 -3.96 -7.42
CA SER A 14 41.66 -4.17 -7.22
C SER A 14 41.05 -3.36 -6.08
N GLU A 15 40.16 -2.42 -6.42
CA GLU A 15 39.03 -2.08 -5.56
C GLU A 15 37.98 -3.20 -5.71
N SER A 16 38.15 -4.27 -4.93
CA SER A 16 37.10 -5.26 -4.70
C SER A 16 36.51 -5.02 -3.31
N SER A 17 35.80 -3.90 -3.16
CA SER A 17 34.87 -3.75 -2.05
C SER A 17 33.59 -4.45 -2.46
N ALA A 18 33.51 -5.74 -2.14
CA ALA A 18 32.31 -6.55 -2.33
C ALA A 18 31.09 -5.84 -1.71
N PRO A 19 29.90 -5.86 -2.34
CA PRO A 19 28.69 -5.62 -1.59
C PRO A 19 28.62 -6.72 -0.54
N VAL A 20 28.60 -6.32 0.74
CA VAL A 20 28.24 -7.21 1.84
C VAL A 20 26.88 -7.81 1.50
N GLY A 21 26.91 -9.03 0.98
CA GLY A 21 25.72 -9.81 0.77
C GLY A 21 25.07 -9.94 2.13
N PHE A 22 23.87 -9.41 2.27
CA PHE A 22 22.95 -9.77 3.34
C PHE A 22 22.47 -11.22 3.06
N SER A 23 23.42 -12.16 3.03
CA SER A 23 23.19 -13.58 2.88
C SER A 23 22.97 -14.11 4.28
N GLY A 24 21.70 -14.17 4.70
CA GLY A 24 21.40 -14.71 6.01
C GLY A 24 20.04 -14.38 6.61
N VAL A 25 19.12 -13.69 5.92
CA VAL A 25 17.72 -13.89 6.29
C VAL A 25 17.26 -15.19 5.66
N PRO A 26 16.82 -16.18 6.45
CA PRO A 26 16.04 -17.27 5.91
C PRO A 26 14.91 -16.66 5.07
N SER A 27 14.69 -17.16 3.86
CA SER A 27 13.44 -16.96 3.16
C SER A 27 12.36 -17.62 4.01
N PHE A 28 11.86 -16.91 5.02
CA PHE A 28 10.72 -17.35 5.78
C PHE A 28 9.53 -17.22 4.83
N SER A 29 9.06 -18.34 4.29
CA SER A 29 7.74 -18.41 3.67
C SER A 29 6.70 -18.22 4.76
N LEU A 30 6.52 -16.96 5.15
CA LEU A 30 5.43 -16.53 5.99
C LEU A 30 4.22 -16.48 5.06
N LYS A 31 3.20 -17.29 5.35
CA LYS A 31 1.89 -17.13 4.72
C LYS A 31 1.30 -15.83 5.27
N ILE A 32 1.63 -14.72 4.63
CA ILE A 32 1.28 -13.36 5.05
C ILE A 32 -0.23 -13.12 4.89
N TRP A 33 -0.87 -13.91 4.02
CA TRP A 33 -2.30 -13.87 3.74
C TRP A 33 -2.99 -15.18 4.17
N PRO A 34 -4.19 -15.14 4.78
CA PRO A 34 -4.99 -13.94 5.11
C PRO A 34 -4.58 -13.23 6.42
N PRO A 35 -4.78 -11.90 6.53
CA PRO A 35 -4.56 -11.17 7.77
C PRO A 35 -5.48 -11.68 8.89
N THR A 36 -4.98 -11.64 10.13
CA THR A 36 -5.80 -12.02 11.30
C THR A 36 -6.94 -11.03 11.51
N GLN A 37 -8.03 -11.49 12.14
CA GLN A 37 -9.18 -10.61 12.44
C GLN A 37 -8.76 -9.37 13.24
N ARG A 38 -7.84 -9.51 14.20
CA ARG A 38 -7.30 -8.38 14.95
C ARG A 38 -6.62 -7.34 14.04
N THR A 39 -5.91 -7.79 13.01
CA THR A 39 -5.28 -6.89 12.03
C THR A 39 -6.35 -6.18 11.20
N ARG A 40 -7.39 -6.91 10.78
CA ARG A 40 -8.52 -6.32 10.05
C ARG A 40 -9.24 -5.26 10.88
N ASP A 41 -9.52 -5.54 12.15
CA ASP A 41 -10.14 -4.59 13.07
C ASP A 41 -9.28 -3.33 13.26
N ALA A 42 -7.96 -3.49 13.37
CA ALA A 42 -7.03 -2.36 13.44
C ALA A 42 -7.03 -1.51 12.16
N VAL A 43 -7.15 -2.14 10.99
CA VAL A 43 -7.30 -1.44 9.71
C VAL A 43 -8.62 -0.65 9.70
N ILE A 44 -9.74 -1.27 10.11
CA ILE A 44 -11.04 -0.61 10.20
C ILE A 44 -10.96 0.62 11.11
N HIS A 45 -10.44 0.48 12.33
CA HIS A 45 -10.28 1.62 13.24
C HIS A 45 -9.43 2.73 12.62
N ARG A 46 -8.33 2.38 11.94
CA ARG A 46 -7.49 3.36 11.26
C ARG A 46 -8.21 4.06 10.11
N LEU A 47 -9.07 3.36 9.39
CA LEU A 47 -9.90 3.92 8.33
C LEU A 47 -10.93 4.89 8.91
N VAL A 48 -11.59 4.52 10.02
CA VAL A 48 -12.51 5.41 10.73
C VAL A 48 -11.80 6.69 11.13
N GLU A 49 -10.65 6.60 11.82
CA GLU A 49 -9.84 7.78 12.17
C GLU A 49 -9.53 8.62 10.93
N THR A 50 -9.13 8.00 9.83
CA THR A 50 -8.76 8.71 8.59
C THR A 50 -9.93 9.47 7.96
N LEU A 51 -11.15 8.91 8.06
CA LEU A 51 -12.37 9.45 7.47
C LEU A 51 -13.07 10.48 8.36
N THR A 52 -12.95 10.35 9.69
CA THR A 52 -13.66 11.18 10.67
C THR A 52 -12.79 12.30 11.26
N THR A 53 -11.46 12.18 11.21
CA THR A 53 -10.56 13.21 11.75
C THR A 53 -10.22 14.29 10.71
N GLN A 54 -9.84 15.46 11.22
CA GLN A 54 -9.34 16.53 10.36
C GLN A 54 -7.97 16.16 9.78
N SER A 55 -7.94 15.89 8.48
CA SER A 55 -6.75 15.50 7.73
C SER A 55 -6.70 16.21 6.37
N VAL A 56 -5.68 15.93 5.55
CA VAL A 56 -5.58 16.44 4.18
C VAL A 56 -6.79 16.01 3.34
N LEU A 57 -7.31 14.80 3.57
CA LEU A 57 -8.52 14.31 2.91
C LEU A 57 -9.74 15.14 3.27
N SER A 58 -9.95 15.46 4.55
CA SER A 58 -11.12 16.20 4.98
C SER A 58 -11.12 17.65 4.51
N LYS A 59 -9.95 18.26 4.30
CA LYS A 59 -9.81 19.57 3.66
C LYS A 59 -10.26 19.58 2.20
N ARG A 60 -10.17 18.44 1.50
CA ARG A 60 -10.48 18.32 0.06
C ARG A 60 -11.87 17.77 -0.20
N TYR A 61 -12.37 16.94 0.69
CA TYR A 61 -13.61 16.17 0.48
C TYR A 61 -14.65 16.33 1.59
N GLY A 62 -14.32 17.05 2.67
CA GLY A 62 -15.17 17.21 3.85
C GLY A 62 -14.97 16.10 4.88
N LEU A 63 -15.52 16.31 6.08
CA LEU A 63 -15.54 15.32 7.16
C LEU A 63 -16.77 14.41 7.05
N LEU A 64 -16.59 13.14 7.38
CA LEU A 64 -17.68 12.21 7.64
C LEU A 64 -18.05 12.26 9.13
N SER A 65 -19.33 12.00 9.43
CA SER A 65 -19.75 11.72 10.81
C SER A 65 -19.13 10.40 11.28
N GLU A 66 -19.06 10.19 12.59
CA GLU A 66 -18.47 8.97 13.16
C GLU A 66 -19.21 7.70 12.70
N GLU A 67 -20.55 7.75 12.64
CA GLU A 67 -21.41 6.69 12.11
C GLU A 67 -21.08 6.38 10.63
N GLU A 68 -21.16 7.40 9.78
CA GLU A 68 -20.90 7.30 8.33
C GLU A 68 -19.47 6.83 8.04
N GLY A 69 -18.50 7.32 8.80
CA GLY A 69 -17.10 6.92 8.72
C GLY A 69 -16.88 5.46 9.11
N THR A 70 -17.60 4.98 10.14
CA THR A 70 -17.58 3.57 10.56
C THR A 70 -18.20 2.66 9.51
N SER A 71 -19.39 3.00 9.01
CA SER A 71 -20.05 2.26 7.94
C SER A 71 -19.19 2.19 6.68
N SER A 72 -18.63 3.34 6.27
CA SER A 72 -17.72 3.41 5.13
C SER A 72 -16.45 2.58 5.34
N ALA A 73 -15.83 2.65 6.52
CA ALA A 73 -14.61 1.91 6.84
C ALA A 73 -14.82 0.39 6.80
N LEU A 74 -15.95 -0.10 7.33
CA LEU A 74 -16.33 -1.51 7.28
C LEU A 74 -16.51 -1.98 5.84
N ALA A 75 -17.26 -1.22 5.03
CA ALA A 75 -17.47 -1.55 3.62
C ALA A 75 -16.14 -1.55 2.83
N ILE A 76 -15.29 -0.54 3.05
CA ILE A 76 -13.98 -0.44 2.40
C ILE A 76 -13.12 -1.66 2.71
N GLU A 77 -13.01 -2.04 4.00
CA GLU A 77 -12.18 -3.16 4.42
C GLU A 77 -12.72 -4.49 3.90
N GLU A 78 -14.03 -4.72 4.01
CA GLU A 78 -14.67 -5.97 3.59
C GLU A 78 -14.53 -6.19 2.08
N GLU A 79 -14.78 -5.15 1.29
CA GLU A 79 -14.60 -5.23 -0.16
C GLU A 79 -13.14 -5.45 -0.56
N ALA A 80 -12.20 -4.73 0.09
CA ALA A 80 -10.77 -4.91 -0.17
C ALA A 80 -10.31 -6.32 0.19
N PHE A 81 -10.78 -6.86 1.32
CA PHE A 81 -10.50 -8.23 1.74
C PHE A 81 -11.07 -9.24 0.76
N SER A 82 -12.31 -9.06 0.30
CA SER A 82 -12.96 -9.94 -0.68
C SER A 82 -12.22 -9.96 -2.01
N THR A 83 -11.85 -8.78 -2.56
CA THR A 83 -11.07 -8.68 -3.80
C THR A 83 -9.70 -9.32 -3.66
N ALA A 84 -8.98 -9.07 -2.56
CA ALA A 84 -7.68 -9.69 -2.30
C ALA A 84 -7.81 -11.21 -2.09
N SER A 85 -8.83 -11.67 -1.36
CA SER A 85 -9.06 -13.11 -1.15
C SER A 85 -9.39 -13.84 -2.46
N SER A 86 -10.09 -13.19 -3.39
CA SER A 86 -10.32 -13.71 -4.74
C SER A 86 -9.01 -13.81 -5.53
N ALA A 87 -8.14 -12.80 -5.43
CA ALA A 87 -6.80 -12.84 -6.03
C ALA A 87 -5.96 -14.00 -5.45
N ALA A 88 -6.01 -14.23 -4.13
CA ALA A 88 -5.34 -15.36 -3.47
C ALA A 88 -5.81 -16.73 -3.98
N ALA A 89 -7.12 -16.87 -4.22
CA ALA A 89 -7.67 -18.10 -4.78
C ALA A 89 -7.18 -18.34 -6.22
N ALA A 90 -6.93 -17.28 -6.99
CA ALA A 90 -6.38 -17.37 -8.34
C ALA A 90 -4.85 -17.60 -8.36
N SER A 91 -4.12 -17.13 -7.35
CA SER A 91 -2.65 -17.24 -7.25
C SER A 91 -2.15 -18.44 -6.45
N SER A 92 -3.01 -19.44 -6.18
CA SER A 92 -2.73 -20.63 -5.35
C SER A 92 -1.64 -21.57 -5.93
N GLY A 93 -0.40 -21.09 -5.98
CA GLY A 93 0.83 -21.87 -6.17
C GLY A 93 1.49 -22.15 -4.82
N ALA A 94 2.28 -23.23 -4.73
CA ALA A 94 2.90 -23.69 -3.48
C ALA A 94 3.93 -22.71 -2.88
N ASP A 95 4.39 -21.72 -3.66
CA ASP A 95 5.40 -20.73 -3.30
C ASP A 95 4.86 -19.30 -3.17
N ASP A 96 3.53 -19.09 -3.23
CA ASP A 96 2.95 -17.75 -3.04
C ASP A 96 2.88 -17.42 -1.55
N ASP A 97 3.86 -16.63 -1.07
CA ASP A 97 3.90 -16.11 0.30
C ASP A 97 2.72 -15.13 0.59
N GLY A 98 1.92 -14.80 -0.42
CA GLY A 98 0.74 -13.95 -0.32
C GLY A 98 1.06 -12.46 -0.25
N ILE A 99 2.30 -12.08 -0.59
CA ILE A 99 2.74 -10.68 -0.61
C ILE A 99 2.03 -9.88 -1.71
N ASP A 100 1.83 -10.48 -2.87
CA ASP A 100 1.10 -9.87 -3.98
C ASP A 100 -0.37 -9.64 -3.61
N VAL A 101 -0.98 -10.59 -2.90
CA VAL A 101 -2.33 -10.46 -2.37
C VAL A 101 -2.43 -9.32 -1.35
N LEU A 102 -1.46 -9.22 -0.42
CA LEU A 102 -1.41 -8.12 0.53
C LEU A 102 -1.25 -6.76 -0.17
N HIS A 103 -0.48 -6.71 -1.26
CA HIS A 103 -0.37 -5.51 -2.09
C HIS A 103 -1.74 -5.15 -2.70
N VAL A 104 -2.47 -6.12 -3.25
CA VAL A 104 -3.84 -5.90 -3.75
C VAL A 104 -4.73 -5.32 -2.66
N TYR A 105 -4.74 -5.92 -1.47
CA TYR A 105 -5.50 -5.43 -0.32
C TYR A 105 -5.17 -3.97 0.03
N SER A 106 -3.88 -3.65 0.14
CA SER A 106 -3.39 -2.31 0.49
C SER A 106 -3.77 -1.25 -0.55
N ARG A 107 -3.63 -1.62 -1.84
CA ARG A 107 -4.02 -0.76 -2.97
C ARG A 107 -5.52 -0.51 -2.96
N GLU A 108 -6.30 -1.54 -2.70
CA GLU A 108 -7.76 -1.48 -2.75
C GLU A 108 -8.34 -0.64 -1.61
N ILE A 109 -7.79 -0.79 -0.40
CA ILE A 109 -8.11 0.11 0.72
C ILE A 109 -7.84 1.56 0.35
N SER A 110 -6.63 1.87 -0.12
CA SER A 110 -6.22 3.25 -0.42
C SER A 110 -7.09 3.88 -1.50
N ARG A 111 -7.42 3.10 -2.53
CA ARG A 111 -8.31 3.52 -3.62
C ARG A 111 -9.71 3.84 -3.09
N ARG A 112 -10.31 2.92 -2.34
CA ARG A 112 -11.68 3.06 -1.86
C ARG A 112 -11.86 4.17 -0.83
N VAL A 113 -10.86 4.44 0.03
CA VAL A 113 -10.87 5.61 0.93
C VAL A 113 -11.08 6.91 0.16
N ILE A 114 -10.33 7.08 -0.94
CA ILE A 114 -10.42 8.29 -1.77
C ILE A 114 -11.77 8.34 -2.51
N GLU A 115 -12.27 7.20 -2.99
CA GLU A 115 -13.58 7.11 -3.65
C GLU A 115 -14.73 7.44 -2.70
N SER A 116 -14.74 6.89 -1.49
CA SER A 116 -15.74 7.20 -0.46
C SER A 116 -15.70 8.68 -0.07
N ALA A 117 -14.50 9.25 0.09
CA ALA A 117 -14.35 10.67 0.36
C ALA A 117 -14.91 11.53 -0.79
N LYS A 118 -14.58 11.21 -2.05
CA LYS A 118 -15.10 11.91 -3.24
C LYS A 118 -16.62 11.80 -3.35
N ALA A 119 -17.19 10.62 -3.14
CA ALA A 119 -18.63 10.38 -3.19
C ALA A 119 -19.37 11.25 -2.18
N ARG A 120 -18.84 11.37 -0.95
CA ARG A 120 -19.39 12.29 0.05
C ARG A 120 -19.31 13.74 -0.41
N ALA A 121 -18.14 14.18 -0.90
CA ALA A 121 -17.95 15.56 -1.36
C ALA A 121 -18.96 15.94 -2.45
N ALA A 122 -19.21 15.04 -3.40
CA ALA A 122 -20.23 15.20 -4.44
C ALA A 122 -21.65 15.25 -3.84
N ALA A 123 -21.97 14.37 -2.90
CA ALA A 123 -23.28 14.33 -2.23
C ALA A 123 -23.61 15.64 -1.47
N SER A 124 -22.65 16.24 -0.77
CA SER A 124 -22.89 17.56 -0.14
C SER A 124 -22.88 18.73 -1.12
N SER A 125 -22.34 18.56 -2.32
CA SER A 125 -22.44 19.58 -3.36
C SER A 125 -23.82 19.54 -4.04
N VAL A 126 -24.45 18.36 -4.10
CA VAL A 126 -25.79 18.18 -4.69
C VAL A 126 -26.92 18.50 -3.72
N ASN A 127 -26.66 18.44 -2.41
CA ASN A 127 -27.63 18.76 -1.37
C ASN A 127 -27.17 20.02 -0.60
N PRO A 128 -27.34 21.24 -1.15
CA PRO A 128 -27.17 22.45 -0.37
C PRO A 128 -28.32 22.54 0.63
N GLN A 129 -28.11 22.02 1.84
CA GLN A 129 -29.02 22.23 2.95
C GLN A 129 -29.28 23.73 3.11
N SER A 130 -30.51 24.14 2.79
CA SER A 130 -31.10 25.45 3.04
C SER A 130 -31.91 25.42 4.33
#